data_AF-A0A8T5MCR3-F1
#
_entry.id   AF-A0A8T5MCR3-F1
#
_cell.length_a   1.000
_cell.length_b   1.000
_cell.length_c   1.000
_cell.angle_alpha   90.00
_cell.angle_beta   90.00
_cell.angle_gamma   90.00
#
_symmetry.space_group_name_H-M   'P 1'
#
loop_
_entity.id
_entity.type
_entity.pdbx_description
1 polymer ?
#
loop_
_entity_poly.entity_id
_entity_poly.type
_entity_poly.pdbx_seq_one_letter_code
_entity_poly.pdbx_strand_id
1 'polypeptide(L)'
;MKKTIILIILLIFISGCATTEQDSGEVEIFCQDYDGNQEGCLLHEECIWTAEENICDSISGSTKDDEDIDEGNVDDGEDEDDGGINQELENIVVPDNPSNTLCKKLPLTNEFISSNKYHCLALVNNNAEFCEMIKIDNEEDIEAKNDKNICLAHANKDSSYCENIEDQDANHVGDDAKHVCYFMLAVSSENADFCSDIDYLDTAQKNKEEKEKCYFSFMSNLYQWGKSDEITAEICGHLEGEMEETCLALKARDISMCGSNPNCLTYFEQPLSFCDEHPDFVSCIKDRAKTSKDVSICELLPQPDKDVCVGVYCTHTELDANICDTIEDIQKRQEFYVELAMNLGNW
;
A
#
# COMPACT_ATOMS: atom_id res chain seq x y z
N MET A 1 32.40 -38.78 -36.63
CA MET A 1 32.70 -39.07 -35.20
C MET A 1 33.20 -37.79 -34.55
N LYS A 2 32.71 -37.50 -33.32
CA LYS A 2 32.73 -36.22 -32.55
C LYS A 2 31.62 -35.26 -33.01
N LYS A 3 30.40 -35.23 -32.43
CA LYS A 3 29.95 -34.91 -31.05
C LYS A 3 30.61 -33.64 -30.49
N THR A 4 29.80 -32.60 -30.26
CA THR A 4 29.60 -31.91 -28.96
C THR A 4 29.05 -30.49 -29.22
N ILE A 5 27.72 -30.32 -29.06
CA ILE A 5 26.99 -29.61 -27.99
C ILE A 5 26.69 -28.14 -28.37
N ILE A 6 25.39 -27.95 -28.59
CA ILE A 6 24.64 -26.70 -28.67
C ILE A 6 24.63 -26.06 -27.28
N LEU A 7 24.94 -24.77 -27.18
CA LEU A 7 24.53 -23.94 -26.05
C LEU A 7 23.64 -22.83 -26.59
N ILE A 8 22.34 -22.98 -26.37
CA ILE A 8 21.31 -21.96 -26.55
C ILE A 8 21.42 -21.05 -25.34
N ILE A 9 21.80 -19.79 -25.56
CA ILE A 9 21.67 -18.73 -24.55
C ILE A 9 20.26 -18.17 -24.75
N LEU A 10 19.35 -18.61 -23.88
CA LEU A 10 18.04 -18.01 -23.69
C LEU A 10 18.23 -16.81 -22.77
N LEU A 11 18.23 -15.61 -23.37
CA LEU A 11 18.04 -14.34 -22.66
C LEU A 11 16.54 -14.19 -22.41
N ILE A 12 16.11 -14.27 -21.16
CA ILE A 12 14.80 -13.79 -20.74
C ILE A 12 15.05 -12.51 -19.95
N PHE A 13 14.83 -11.39 -20.63
CA PHE A 13 14.55 -10.10 -20.02
C PHE A 13 13.09 -10.13 -19.56
N ILE A 14 12.83 -9.85 -18.28
CA ILE A 14 11.52 -9.32 -17.85
C ILE A 14 11.81 -7.93 -17.30
N SER A 15 11.78 -6.97 -18.20
CA SER A 15 11.53 -5.56 -17.90
C SER A 15 10.08 -5.33 -18.28
N GLY A 16 9.34 -4.63 -17.42
CA GLY A 16 7.98 -4.20 -17.70
C GLY A 16 7.89 -3.42 -19.01
N CYS A 17 6.75 -3.57 -19.68
CA CYS A 17 6.22 -2.60 -20.62
C CYS A 17 4.71 -2.55 -20.38
N ALA A 18 4.28 -1.50 -19.67
CA ALA A 18 3.01 -0.87 -19.95
C ALA A 18 3.08 -0.34 -21.39
N THR A 19 2.08 -0.67 -22.20
CA THR A 19 1.77 0.07 -23.42
C THR A 19 0.39 0.66 -23.25
N THR A 20 0.36 1.98 -23.14
CA THR A 20 -0.80 2.84 -23.36
C THR A 20 -1.33 2.62 -24.78
N GLU A 21 -2.55 2.12 -24.91
CA GLU A 21 -3.40 2.43 -26.05
C GLU A 21 -4.40 3.49 -25.62
N GLN A 22 -4.34 4.58 -26.36
CA GLN A 22 -5.17 5.76 -26.25
C GLN A 22 -6.52 5.43 -26.90
N ASP A 23 -7.60 5.35 -26.11
CA ASP A 23 -8.95 5.46 -26.64
C ASP A 23 -9.70 6.58 -25.92
N SER A 24 -10.54 7.24 -26.71
CA SER A 24 -11.02 8.59 -26.53
C SER A 24 -12.23 8.70 -25.61
N GLY A 25 -12.17 9.68 -24.70
CA GLY A 25 -13.30 10.56 -24.40
C GLY A 25 -14.12 10.21 -23.16
N GLU A 26 -13.69 10.71 -22.01
CA GLU A 26 -14.58 11.29 -20.99
C GLU A 26 -13.95 12.59 -20.50
N VAL A 27 -14.77 13.62 -20.35
CA VAL A 27 -14.34 14.98 -19.99
C VAL A 27 -14.03 14.99 -18.49
N GLU A 28 -12.75 15.09 -18.13
CA GLU A 28 -12.34 15.41 -16.76
C GLU A 28 -12.96 16.75 -16.35
N ILE A 29 -13.85 16.73 -15.36
CA ILE A 29 -14.40 17.93 -14.75
C ILE A 29 -13.32 18.48 -13.81
N PHE A 30 -12.59 19.50 -14.29
CA PHE A 30 -11.37 20.03 -13.64
C PHE A 30 -11.64 21.02 -12.48
N CYS A 31 -12.88 21.40 -12.23
CA CYS A 31 -13.24 22.27 -11.11
C CYS A 31 -14.10 21.42 -10.14
N GLN A 32 -13.47 20.76 -9.17
CA GLN A 32 -14.20 20.13 -8.05
C GLN A 32 -14.96 21.21 -7.27
N ASP A 33 -16.11 20.85 -6.71
CA ASP A 33 -16.95 21.73 -5.87
C ASP A 33 -16.15 22.37 -4.75
N TYR A 34 -15.59 23.56 -5.03
CA TYR A 34 -14.86 24.34 -4.06
C TYR A 34 -15.89 24.95 -3.11
N ASP A 35 -15.85 24.52 -1.84
CA ASP A 35 -16.64 25.01 -0.71
C ASP A 35 -16.55 26.53 -0.50
N GLY A 36 -17.21 27.29 -1.37
CA GLY A 36 -17.43 28.73 -1.25
C GLY A 36 -16.18 29.62 -1.21
N ASN A 37 -14.99 29.09 -1.51
CA ASN A 37 -13.74 29.85 -1.41
C ASN A 37 -13.30 30.40 -2.77
N GLN A 38 -13.66 31.67 -3.03
CA GLN A 38 -13.29 32.42 -4.22
C GLN A 38 -11.78 32.43 -4.49
N GLU A 39 -10.93 32.51 -3.46
CA GLU A 39 -9.47 32.53 -3.67
C GLU A 39 -8.95 31.19 -4.18
N GLY A 40 -9.56 30.07 -3.78
CA GLY A 40 -9.20 28.74 -4.28
C GLY A 40 -9.57 28.57 -5.76
N CYS A 41 -10.76 29.00 -6.14
CA CYS A 41 -11.25 28.93 -7.51
C CYS A 41 -10.35 29.71 -8.49
N LEU A 42 -9.92 30.91 -8.11
CA LEU A 42 -9.16 31.81 -8.99
C LEU A 42 -7.65 31.46 -9.10
N LEU A 43 -7.18 30.43 -8.39
CA LEU A 43 -5.81 29.91 -8.54
C LEU A 43 -5.63 29.03 -9.78
N HIS A 44 -6.72 28.54 -10.35
CA HIS A 44 -6.71 27.70 -11.55
C HIS A 44 -7.18 28.50 -12.77
N GLU A 45 -6.32 28.63 -13.79
CA GLU A 45 -6.60 29.43 -14.99
C GLU A 45 -7.77 28.89 -15.84
N GLU A 46 -8.20 27.66 -15.58
CA GLU A 46 -9.27 26.93 -16.27
C GLU A 46 -10.65 27.11 -15.60
N CYS A 47 -10.74 27.76 -14.43
CA CYS A 47 -11.98 27.94 -13.66
C CYS A 47 -12.44 29.41 -13.61
N ILE A 48 -13.76 29.63 -13.49
CA ILE A 48 -14.42 30.93 -13.35
C ILE A 48 -15.29 30.94 -12.10
N TRP A 49 -15.21 32.03 -11.34
CA TRP A 49 -16.01 32.20 -10.13
C TRP A 49 -17.30 32.97 -10.43
N THR A 50 -18.45 32.37 -10.10
CA THR A 50 -19.77 32.99 -10.24
C THR A 50 -20.24 33.51 -8.88
N ALA A 51 -20.06 34.83 -8.66
CA ALA A 51 -20.31 35.46 -7.35
C ALA A 51 -21.79 35.47 -6.92
N GLU A 52 -22.74 35.29 -7.83
CA GLU A 52 -24.18 35.25 -7.50
C GLU A 52 -24.59 33.89 -6.91
N GLU A 53 -23.91 32.82 -7.31
CA GLU A 53 -24.23 31.44 -6.92
C GLU A 53 -23.21 30.85 -5.95
N ASN A 54 -22.06 31.53 -5.76
CA ASN A 54 -20.96 31.09 -4.90
C ASN A 54 -20.35 29.75 -5.37
N ILE A 55 -20.29 29.57 -6.69
CA ILE A 55 -19.85 28.35 -7.40
C ILE A 55 -18.60 28.66 -8.26
N CYS A 56 -17.75 27.65 -8.43
CA CYS A 56 -16.58 27.66 -9.29
C CYS A 56 -16.78 26.73 -10.49
N ASP A 57 -16.93 27.30 -11.70
CA ASP A 57 -17.22 26.55 -12.92
C ASP A 57 -16.00 26.43 -13.83
N SER A 58 -15.97 25.43 -14.72
CA SER A 58 -14.93 25.34 -15.76
C SER A 58 -15.21 26.27 -16.94
N ILE A 59 -14.16 26.89 -17.50
CA ILE A 59 -14.26 27.84 -18.62
C ILE A 59 -14.64 27.12 -19.94
N SER A 60 -14.49 25.79 -20.03
CA SER A 60 -14.69 25.02 -21.26
C SER A 60 -16.14 24.69 -21.62
N GLY A 61 -17.11 25.07 -20.78
CA GLY A 61 -18.53 24.75 -20.97
C GLY A 61 -19.42 25.94 -21.38
N SER A 62 -19.04 26.79 -22.34
CA SER A 62 -19.97 27.86 -22.79
C SER A 62 -19.84 28.27 -24.26
N THR A 63 -20.26 27.38 -25.17
CA THR A 63 -20.81 27.77 -26.47
C THR A 63 -21.89 26.79 -26.93
N LYS A 64 -23.17 27.22 -26.85
CA LYS A 64 -24.24 27.24 -27.89
C LYS A 64 -24.47 25.96 -28.73
N ASP A 65 -25.68 25.45 -28.96
CA ASP A 65 -26.91 26.09 -29.46
C ASP A 65 -28.17 25.21 -29.21
N ASP A 66 -29.33 25.86 -29.27
CA ASP A 66 -30.70 25.32 -29.26
C ASP A 66 -30.93 24.11 -30.20
N GLU A 67 -31.70 23.10 -29.76
CA GLU A 67 -32.82 22.47 -30.51
C GLU A 67 -33.57 21.40 -29.66
N ASP A 68 -34.84 21.69 -29.38
CA ASP A 68 -36.00 20.81 -29.12
C ASP A 68 -35.78 19.30 -28.83
N ILE A 69 -35.94 18.86 -27.57
CA ILE A 69 -36.41 17.48 -27.25
C ILE A 69 -37.40 17.48 -26.07
N ASP A 70 -38.64 17.18 -26.46
CA ASP A 70 -39.76 16.47 -25.81
C ASP A 70 -39.79 16.25 -24.28
N GLU A 71 -40.92 16.67 -23.70
CA GLU A 71 -41.35 16.41 -22.33
C GLU A 71 -41.61 14.91 -22.10
N GLY A 72 -40.83 14.27 -21.24
CA GLY A 72 -41.08 12.89 -20.85
C GLY A 72 -40.34 12.47 -19.59
N ASN A 73 -41.04 12.54 -18.46
CA ASN A 73 -40.81 11.81 -17.20
C ASN A 73 -39.36 11.38 -16.91
N VAL A 74 -38.66 12.17 -16.11
CA VAL A 74 -37.50 11.67 -15.35
C VAL A 74 -37.91 11.65 -13.88
N ASP A 75 -37.85 10.43 -13.36
CA ASP A 75 -37.99 10.01 -11.98
C ASP A 75 -37.06 10.86 -11.11
N ASP A 76 -37.61 11.45 -10.05
CA ASP A 76 -36.84 12.14 -9.02
C ASP A 76 -36.03 11.06 -8.27
N GLY A 77 -34.86 10.71 -8.81
CA GLY A 77 -33.88 9.85 -8.18
C GLY A 77 -33.49 10.48 -6.84
N GLU A 78 -33.89 9.82 -5.77
CA GLU A 78 -33.58 10.17 -4.40
C GLU A 78 -32.05 10.33 -4.27
N ASP A 79 -31.62 11.50 -3.82
CA ASP A 79 -30.27 11.71 -3.30
C ASP A 79 -30.02 10.64 -2.23
N GLU A 80 -29.15 9.67 -2.53
CA GLU A 80 -28.70 8.68 -1.56
C GLU A 80 -27.87 9.40 -0.49
N ASP A 81 -28.58 9.71 0.59
CA ASP A 81 -28.10 10.24 1.86
C ASP A 81 -26.89 9.43 2.37
N ASP A 82 -25.68 9.99 2.23
CA ASP A 82 -24.42 9.52 2.81
C ASP A 82 -24.42 9.55 4.34
N GLY A 83 -25.48 10.10 4.96
CA GLY A 83 -25.71 10.21 6.39
C GLY A 83 -25.79 8.89 7.18
N GLY A 84 -25.85 7.75 6.50
CA GLY A 84 -25.87 6.42 7.14
C GLY A 84 -24.51 5.95 7.69
N ILE A 85 -23.40 6.31 7.03
CA ILE A 85 -22.07 5.73 7.35
C ILE A 85 -21.52 6.24 8.69
N ASN A 86 -21.83 7.49 9.04
CA ASN A 86 -21.40 8.08 10.32
C ASN A 86 -22.15 7.49 11.54
N GLN A 87 -23.39 7.02 11.38
CA GLN A 87 -24.20 6.53 12.50
C GLN A 87 -23.73 5.16 13.03
N GLU A 88 -23.11 4.31 12.21
CA GLU A 88 -22.65 2.99 12.66
C GLU A 88 -21.37 3.07 13.51
N LEU A 89 -20.46 3.99 13.18
CA LEU A 89 -19.26 4.30 13.98
C LEU A 89 -19.60 4.94 15.34
N GLU A 90 -20.72 5.65 15.46
CA GLU A 90 -21.17 6.23 16.73
C GLU A 90 -21.51 5.16 17.79
N ASN A 91 -21.81 3.93 17.35
CA ASN A 91 -22.16 2.83 18.26
C ASN A 91 -20.94 2.08 18.82
N ILE A 92 -19.76 2.20 18.19
CA ILE A 92 -18.52 1.60 18.69
C ILE A 92 -17.64 2.67 19.34
N VAL A 93 -17.35 2.52 20.63
CA VAL A 93 -16.46 3.45 21.34
C VAL A 93 -15.03 3.25 20.84
N VAL A 94 -14.55 4.16 19.99
CA VAL A 94 -13.15 4.21 19.55
C VAL A 94 -12.30 4.88 20.64
N PRO A 95 -11.32 4.18 21.26
CA PRO A 95 -10.41 4.79 22.23
C PRO A 95 -9.67 6.00 21.66
N ASP A 96 -9.37 7.00 22.49
CA ASP A 96 -8.57 8.15 22.06
C ASP A 96 -7.08 7.86 22.28
N ASN A 97 -6.35 7.59 21.19
CA ASN A 97 -4.91 7.35 21.18
C ASN A 97 -4.30 7.78 19.82
N PRO A 98 -2.96 7.95 19.71
CA PRO A 98 -2.32 8.42 18.49
C PRO A 98 -2.64 7.59 17.24
N SER A 99 -2.65 6.26 17.35
CA SER A 99 -3.00 5.36 16.25
C SER A 99 -4.44 5.57 15.76
N ASN A 100 -5.39 5.70 16.68
CA ASN A 100 -6.79 5.99 16.35
C ASN A 100 -6.96 7.40 15.77
N THR A 101 -6.16 8.37 16.16
CA THR A 101 -6.15 9.70 15.51
C THR A 101 -5.75 9.60 14.04
N LEU A 102 -4.78 8.76 13.69
CA LEU A 102 -4.39 8.52 12.30
C LEU A 102 -5.46 7.76 11.52
N CYS A 103 -6.02 6.69 12.08
CA CYS A 103 -7.10 5.95 11.42
C CYS A 103 -8.31 6.86 11.14
N LYS A 104 -8.58 7.87 11.99
CA LYS A 104 -9.65 8.84 11.77
C LYS A 104 -9.39 9.82 10.62
N LYS A 105 -8.13 10.00 10.18
CA LYS A 105 -7.79 10.81 8.99
C LYS A 105 -8.19 10.12 7.67
N LEU A 106 -8.39 8.80 7.70
CA LEU A 106 -8.78 8.03 6.52
C LEU A 106 -10.24 8.34 6.13
N PRO A 107 -10.55 8.43 4.82
CA PRO A 107 -11.91 8.68 4.38
C PRO A 107 -12.83 7.53 4.79
N LEU A 108 -14.13 7.84 4.85
CA LEU A 108 -15.20 6.85 5.04
C LEU A 108 -15.82 6.39 3.72
N THR A 109 -15.53 7.08 2.62
CA THR A 109 -16.22 6.94 1.35
C THR A 109 -15.70 5.75 0.54
N ASN A 110 -16.58 5.21 -0.30
CA ASN A 110 -16.34 4.07 -1.18
C ASN A 110 -15.50 4.40 -2.42
N GLU A 111 -15.09 5.66 -2.62
CA GLU A 111 -14.47 6.08 -3.88
C GLU A 111 -13.09 5.44 -4.11
N PHE A 112 -12.34 5.13 -3.04
CA PHE A 112 -11.04 4.49 -3.15
C PHE A 112 -10.77 3.64 -1.91
N ILE A 113 -10.87 2.31 -2.04
CA ILE A 113 -10.59 1.31 -0.99
C ILE A 113 -11.42 1.58 0.28
N SER A 114 -12.71 1.25 0.21
CA SER A 114 -13.75 1.44 1.25
C SER A 114 -13.43 0.83 2.63
N SER A 115 -12.33 0.09 2.74
CA SER A 115 -11.93 -0.67 3.92
C SER A 115 -10.83 -0.01 4.77
N ASN A 116 -10.08 0.98 4.26
CA ASN A 116 -8.84 1.46 4.92
C ASN A 116 -9.06 1.96 6.37
N LYS A 117 -10.13 2.74 6.60
CA LYS A 117 -10.43 3.25 7.95
C LYS A 117 -10.81 2.14 8.92
N TYR A 118 -11.72 1.25 8.50
CA TYR A 118 -12.19 0.15 9.33
C TYR A 118 -11.10 -0.88 9.59
N HIS A 119 -10.31 -1.18 8.56
CA HIS A 119 -9.14 -2.04 8.68
C HIS A 119 -8.13 -1.45 9.66
N CYS A 120 -7.77 -0.17 9.50
CA CYS A 120 -6.88 0.52 10.44
C CYS A 120 -7.40 0.43 11.88
N LEU A 121 -8.68 0.76 12.11
CA LEU A 121 -9.31 0.69 13.43
C LEU A 121 -9.33 -0.74 13.99
N ALA A 122 -9.60 -1.75 13.17
CA ALA A 122 -9.59 -3.14 13.58
C ALA A 122 -8.21 -3.58 14.08
N LEU A 123 -7.16 -3.21 13.34
CA LEU A 123 -5.77 -3.54 13.64
C LEU A 123 -5.31 -2.87 14.94
N VAL A 124 -5.41 -1.55 15.02
CA VAL A 124 -4.82 -0.79 16.14
C VAL A 124 -5.58 -1.01 17.45
N ASN A 125 -6.83 -1.49 17.39
CA ASN A 125 -7.63 -1.83 18.57
C ASN A 125 -7.75 -3.34 18.81
N ASN A 126 -7.21 -4.20 17.93
CA ASN A 126 -7.45 -5.65 17.92
C ASN A 126 -8.95 -5.99 18.08
N ASN A 127 -9.82 -5.31 17.31
CA ASN A 127 -11.26 -5.48 17.39
C ASN A 127 -11.86 -5.79 16.00
N ALA A 128 -12.24 -7.05 15.82
CA ALA A 128 -12.85 -7.54 14.59
C ALA A 128 -14.23 -6.92 14.29
N GLU A 129 -14.91 -6.31 15.27
CA GLU A 129 -16.19 -5.61 15.02
C GLU A 129 -16.06 -4.48 14.00
N PHE A 130 -14.89 -3.85 13.87
CA PHE A 130 -14.66 -2.87 12.82
C PHE A 130 -14.61 -3.50 11.42
N CYS A 131 -14.11 -4.74 11.29
CA CYS A 131 -14.12 -5.44 10.00
C CYS A 131 -15.53 -5.77 9.50
N GLU A 132 -16.51 -5.86 10.41
CA GLU A 132 -17.91 -6.06 10.03
C GLU A 132 -18.54 -4.83 9.36
N MET A 133 -17.92 -3.65 9.49
CA MET A 133 -18.36 -2.41 8.85
C MET A 133 -17.90 -2.28 7.38
N ILE A 134 -17.03 -3.19 6.92
CA ILE A 134 -16.66 -3.26 5.51
C ILE A 134 -17.88 -3.78 4.74
N LYS A 135 -18.49 -2.90 3.95
CA LYS A 135 -19.69 -3.20 3.16
C LYS A 135 -19.32 -4.09 1.97
N ILE A 136 -20.16 -5.08 1.73
CA ILE A 136 -20.09 -5.96 0.57
C ILE A 136 -21.35 -5.65 -0.24
N ASP A 137 -21.20 -4.99 -1.39
CA ASP A 137 -22.34 -4.43 -2.12
C ASP A 137 -23.24 -5.55 -2.68
N ASN A 138 -22.66 -6.68 -3.08
CA ASN A 138 -23.37 -7.88 -3.50
C ASN A 138 -22.48 -9.14 -3.43
N GLU A 139 -23.05 -10.31 -3.74
CA GLU A 139 -22.30 -11.58 -3.71
C GLU A 139 -21.15 -11.68 -4.74
N GLU A 140 -21.08 -10.81 -5.75
CA GLU A 140 -20.04 -10.80 -6.77
C GLU A 140 -18.91 -9.82 -6.45
N ASP A 141 -19.04 -9.04 -5.37
CA ASP A 141 -18.01 -8.12 -4.88
C ASP A 141 -16.88 -8.86 -4.17
N ILE A 142 -16.01 -9.47 -4.97
CA ILE A 142 -14.85 -10.25 -4.50
C ILE A 142 -13.85 -9.34 -3.77
N GLU A 143 -13.71 -8.08 -4.19
CA GLU A 143 -12.75 -7.14 -3.58
C GLU A 143 -13.13 -6.86 -2.13
N ALA A 144 -14.35 -6.42 -1.86
CA ALA A 144 -14.80 -6.14 -0.50
C ALA A 144 -14.78 -7.39 0.39
N LYS A 145 -15.09 -8.57 -0.17
CA LYS A 145 -14.96 -9.86 0.54
C LYS A 145 -13.51 -10.15 0.93
N ASN A 146 -12.57 -9.96 0.00
CA ASN A 146 -11.15 -10.16 0.26
C ASN A 146 -10.63 -9.17 1.31
N ASP A 147 -10.98 -7.89 1.19
CA ASP A 147 -10.64 -6.85 2.18
C ASP A 147 -11.18 -7.19 3.58
N LYS A 148 -12.44 -7.65 3.66
CA LYS A 148 -13.03 -8.10 4.91
C LYS A 148 -12.28 -9.29 5.49
N ASN A 149 -11.91 -10.26 4.67
CA ASN A 149 -11.13 -11.42 5.10
C ASN A 149 -9.73 -11.03 5.57
N ILE A 150 -9.03 -10.12 4.88
CA ILE A 150 -7.72 -9.60 5.30
C ILE A 150 -7.84 -8.89 6.66
N CYS A 151 -8.87 -8.04 6.83
CA CYS A 151 -9.14 -7.38 8.10
C CYS A 151 -9.38 -8.39 9.23
N LEU A 152 -10.24 -9.37 9.01
CA LEU A 152 -10.57 -10.41 9.98
C LEU A 152 -9.36 -11.29 10.33
N ALA A 153 -8.52 -11.63 9.33
CA ALA A 153 -7.30 -12.39 9.53
C ALA A 153 -6.40 -11.69 10.55
N HIS A 154 -6.14 -10.41 10.34
CA HIS A 154 -5.23 -9.67 11.20
C HIS A 154 -5.84 -9.34 12.57
N ALA A 155 -7.12 -8.95 12.63
CA ALA A 155 -7.78 -8.62 13.87
C ALA A 155 -7.93 -9.83 14.80
N ASN A 156 -8.19 -11.01 14.23
CA ASN A 156 -8.31 -12.26 14.99
C ASN A 156 -6.99 -13.03 15.12
N LYS A 157 -5.95 -12.64 14.37
CA LYS A 157 -4.67 -13.36 14.25
C LYS A 157 -4.87 -14.80 13.79
N ASP A 158 -5.64 -14.98 12.72
CA ASP A 158 -6.09 -16.29 12.22
C ASP A 158 -5.90 -16.38 10.70
N SER A 159 -4.99 -17.26 10.26
CA SER A 159 -4.66 -17.48 8.85
C SER A 159 -5.79 -18.12 8.05
N SER A 160 -6.79 -18.75 8.69
CA SER A 160 -7.92 -19.37 7.98
C SER A 160 -8.75 -18.36 7.19
N TYR A 161 -8.73 -17.07 7.57
CA TYR A 161 -9.35 -16.02 6.77
C TYR A 161 -8.57 -15.72 5.48
N CYS A 162 -7.23 -15.81 5.50
CA CYS A 162 -6.40 -15.66 4.29
C CYS A 162 -6.65 -16.81 3.29
N GLU A 163 -6.95 -18.01 3.77
CA GLU A 163 -7.31 -19.16 2.91
C GLU A 163 -8.59 -18.90 2.10
N ASN A 164 -9.54 -18.15 2.68
CA ASN A 164 -10.84 -17.84 2.08
C ASN A 164 -10.82 -16.65 1.10
N ILE A 165 -9.65 -16.06 0.86
CA ILE A 165 -9.48 -15.02 -0.18
C ILE A 165 -9.66 -15.68 -1.55
N GLU A 166 -10.48 -15.06 -2.38
CA GLU A 166 -10.78 -15.52 -3.74
C GLU A 166 -9.93 -14.74 -4.76
N ASP A 167 -9.30 -15.43 -5.70
CA ASP A 167 -8.48 -14.78 -6.73
C ASP A 167 -9.40 -14.13 -7.78
N GLN A 168 -9.28 -12.82 -7.99
CA GLN A 168 -10.00 -12.11 -9.04
C GLN A 168 -9.36 -12.37 -10.42
N ASP A 169 -9.69 -13.49 -11.06
CA ASP A 169 -9.33 -13.83 -12.45
C ASP A 169 -7.81 -13.89 -12.74
N ALA A 170 -7.34 -14.85 -13.52
CA ALA A 170 -5.90 -15.10 -13.71
C ALA A 170 -5.11 -13.98 -14.43
N ASN A 171 -5.77 -12.87 -14.79
CA ASN A 171 -5.20 -11.67 -15.41
C ASN A 171 -5.22 -10.43 -14.49
N HIS A 172 -5.67 -10.56 -13.24
CA HIS A 172 -5.62 -9.52 -12.22
C HIS A 172 -5.11 -10.14 -10.92
N VAL A 173 -4.02 -9.58 -10.37
CA VAL A 173 -3.66 -9.30 -8.95
C VAL A 173 -4.24 -10.20 -7.81
N GLY A 174 -4.75 -11.41 -8.05
CA GLY A 174 -5.32 -12.30 -7.04
C GLY A 174 -4.25 -12.97 -6.16
N ASP A 175 -3.11 -13.34 -6.77
CA ASP A 175 -1.92 -13.84 -6.06
C ASP A 175 -1.41 -12.82 -5.02
N ASP A 176 -1.66 -11.52 -5.26
CA ASP A 176 -1.19 -10.45 -4.39
C ASP A 176 -2.06 -10.31 -3.13
N ALA A 177 -3.36 -10.58 -3.17
CA ALA A 177 -4.22 -10.43 -1.99
C ALA A 177 -3.91 -11.48 -0.90
N LYS A 178 -3.71 -12.75 -1.29
CA LYS A 178 -3.28 -13.80 -0.36
C LYS A 178 -1.87 -13.53 0.17
N HIS A 179 -0.96 -13.12 -0.71
CA HIS A 179 0.39 -12.73 -0.33
C HIS A 179 0.35 -11.64 0.75
N VAL A 180 -0.36 -10.54 0.48
CA VAL A 180 -0.52 -9.41 1.40
C VAL A 180 -1.13 -9.87 2.72
N CYS A 181 -2.16 -10.72 2.70
CA CYS A 181 -2.79 -11.25 3.92
C CYS A 181 -1.79 -12.01 4.79
N TYR A 182 -1.10 -13.02 4.26
CA TYR A 182 -0.14 -13.81 5.05
C TYR A 182 1.03 -12.99 5.55
N PHE A 183 1.56 -12.11 4.69
CA PHE A 183 2.63 -11.20 5.04
C PHE A 183 2.24 -10.29 6.20
N MET A 184 1.13 -9.56 6.05
CA MET A 184 0.72 -8.58 7.03
C MET A 184 0.24 -9.26 8.31
N LEU A 185 -0.34 -10.46 8.22
CA LEU A 185 -0.68 -11.28 9.38
C LEU A 185 0.58 -11.65 10.18
N ALA A 186 1.64 -12.10 9.50
CA ALA A 186 2.90 -12.43 10.15
C ALA A 186 3.49 -11.21 10.87
N VAL A 187 3.57 -10.07 10.18
CA VAL A 187 4.15 -8.81 10.69
C VAL A 187 3.32 -8.24 11.84
N SER A 188 2.00 -8.06 11.66
CA SER A 188 1.10 -7.46 12.65
C SER A 188 0.87 -8.33 13.89
N SER A 189 0.97 -9.66 13.75
CA SER A 189 0.88 -10.60 14.86
C SER A 189 2.22 -10.84 15.56
N GLU A 190 3.31 -10.30 15.02
CA GLU A 190 4.70 -10.60 15.42
C GLU A 190 4.97 -12.12 15.44
N ASN A 191 4.45 -12.85 14.46
CA ASN A 191 4.52 -14.30 14.38
C ASN A 191 4.91 -14.78 12.98
N ALA A 192 6.18 -15.18 12.82
CA ALA A 192 6.70 -15.71 11.56
C ALA A 192 6.10 -17.06 11.16
N ASP A 193 5.45 -17.79 12.07
CA ASP A 193 4.88 -19.11 11.78
C ASP A 193 3.78 -19.04 10.72
N PHE A 194 3.09 -17.89 10.61
CA PHE A 194 2.10 -17.67 9.54
C PHE A 194 2.70 -17.74 8.14
N CYS A 195 4.00 -17.45 7.98
CA CYS A 195 4.67 -17.67 6.70
C CYS A 195 4.70 -19.16 6.32
N SER A 196 4.77 -20.08 7.30
CA SER A 196 4.76 -21.52 7.02
C SER A 196 3.41 -22.04 6.51
N ASP A 197 2.32 -21.33 6.76
CA ASP A 197 0.95 -21.71 6.35
C ASP A 197 0.69 -21.51 4.84
N ILE A 198 1.58 -20.79 4.13
CA ILE A 198 1.43 -20.53 2.69
C ILE A 198 1.46 -21.85 1.88
N ASP A 199 0.34 -22.24 1.28
CA ASP A 199 0.24 -23.42 0.40
C ASP A 199 -0.78 -23.25 -0.73
N TYR A 200 -1.03 -22.01 -1.15
CA TYR A 200 -2.11 -21.70 -2.11
C TYR A 200 -1.67 -21.70 -3.59
N LEU A 201 -0.36 -21.74 -3.88
CA LEU A 201 0.15 -21.77 -5.25
C LEU A 201 0.20 -23.20 -5.81
N ASP A 202 0.13 -23.29 -7.14
CA ASP A 202 0.00 -24.54 -7.90
C ASP A 202 1.19 -25.52 -7.78
N THR A 203 2.32 -25.09 -7.24
CA THR A 203 3.51 -25.92 -7.09
C THR A 203 4.24 -25.68 -5.78
N ALA A 204 4.83 -26.76 -5.25
CA ALA A 204 5.67 -26.69 -4.05
C ALA A 204 6.85 -25.72 -4.20
N GLN A 205 7.37 -25.53 -5.42
CA GLN A 205 8.45 -24.57 -5.66
C GLN A 205 7.97 -23.13 -5.53
N LYS A 206 6.82 -22.77 -6.12
CA LYS A 206 6.24 -21.44 -5.96
C LYS A 206 5.86 -21.17 -4.51
N ASN A 207 5.23 -22.14 -3.82
CA ASN A 207 4.94 -22.01 -2.39
C ASN A 207 6.22 -21.78 -1.57
N LYS A 208 7.32 -22.50 -1.88
CA LYS A 208 8.61 -22.29 -1.21
C LYS A 208 9.13 -20.86 -1.41
N GLU A 209 9.16 -20.37 -2.65
CA GLU A 209 9.61 -19.00 -2.96
C GLU A 209 8.76 -17.95 -2.24
N GLU A 210 7.45 -18.20 -2.12
CA GLU A 210 6.52 -17.30 -1.44
C GLU A 210 6.73 -17.28 0.08
N LYS A 211 7.01 -18.44 0.68
CA LYS A 211 7.45 -18.54 2.08
C LYS A 211 8.73 -17.75 2.32
N GLU A 212 9.72 -17.88 1.45
CA GLU A 212 10.99 -17.17 1.57
C GLU A 212 10.77 -15.64 1.56
N LYS A 213 9.93 -15.12 0.66
CA LYS A 213 9.58 -13.68 0.65
C LYS A 213 8.90 -13.23 1.94
N CYS A 214 7.96 -14.02 2.45
CA CYS A 214 7.28 -13.73 3.72
C CYS A 214 8.27 -13.67 4.89
N TYR A 215 9.12 -14.70 5.05
CA TYR A 215 10.14 -14.73 6.10
C TYR A 215 11.16 -13.59 5.98
N PHE A 216 11.62 -13.30 4.76
CA PHE A 216 12.58 -12.23 4.50
C PHE A 216 11.99 -10.88 4.88
N SER A 217 10.72 -10.66 4.58
CA SER A 217 10.08 -9.39 4.87
C SER A 217 9.72 -9.24 6.35
N PHE A 218 9.30 -10.32 7.00
CA PHE A 218 9.10 -10.35 8.45
C PHE A 218 10.39 -9.96 9.19
N MET A 219 11.52 -10.59 8.84
CA MET A 219 12.79 -10.30 9.50
C MET A 219 13.37 -8.93 9.15
N SER A 220 13.13 -8.44 7.92
CA SER A 220 13.51 -7.09 7.52
C SER A 220 12.75 -6.02 8.31
N ASN A 221 11.46 -6.24 8.57
CA ASN A 221 10.66 -5.38 9.45
C ASN A 221 11.20 -5.38 10.89
N LEU A 222 11.49 -6.55 11.46
CA LEU A 222 12.11 -6.64 12.78
C LEU A 222 13.42 -5.85 12.85
N TYR A 223 14.28 -5.97 11.84
CA TYR A 223 15.52 -5.21 11.79
C TYR A 223 15.27 -3.70 11.75
N GLN A 224 14.34 -3.24 10.89
CA GLN A 224 14.00 -1.82 10.73
C GLN A 224 13.42 -1.22 12.01
N TRP A 225 12.61 -1.98 12.76
CA TRP A 225 12.11 -1.57 14.07
C TRP A 225 13.15 -1.65 15.20
N GLY A 226 14.42 -1.98 14.89
CA GLY A 226 15.48 -2.11 15.88
C GLY A 226 15.39 -3.40 16.72
N LYS A 227 14.50 -4.33 16.37
CA LYS A 227 14.28 -5.63 17.01
C LYS A 227 15.18 -6.74 16.43
N SER A 228 16.42 -6.42 16.06
CA SER A 228 17.35 -7.41 15.47
C SER A 228 17.61 -8.62 16.37
N ASP A 229 17.49 -8.45 17.70
CA ASP A 229 17.62 -9.54 18.67
C ASP A 229 16.49 -10.58 18.58
N GLU A 230 15.34 -10.20 18.00
CA GLU A 230 14.18 -11.08 17.75
C GLU A 230 14.32 -11.87 16.43
N ILE A 231 15.29 -11.52 15.57
CA ILE A 231 15.61 -12.29 14.38
C ILE A 231 16.30 -13.59 14.82
N THR A 232 15.57 -14.70 14.82
CA THR A 232 16.06 -16.01 15.28
C THR A 232 16.85 -16.75 14.18
N ALA A 233 17.65 -17.74 14.58
CA ALA A 233 18.30 -18.61 13.60
C ALA A 233 17.29 -19.51 12.86
N GLU A 234 16.14 -19.77 13.48
CA GLU A 234 15.03 -20.49 12.86
C GLU A 234 14.44 -19.70 11.70
N ILE A 235 14.15 -18.40 11.89
CA ILE A 235 13.69 -17.50 10.81
C ILE A 235 14.70 -17.51 9.64
N CYS A 236 15.99 -17.32 9.93
CA CYS A 236 17.00 -17.35 8.87
C CYS A 236 17.13 -18.72 8.19
N GLY A 237 16.86 -19.82 8.90
CA GLY A 237 16.90 -21.18 8.35
C GLY A 237 15.79 -21.50 7.34
N HIS A 238 14.79 -20.63 7.21
CA HIS A 238 13.77 -20.71 6.15
C HIS A 238 14.18 -20.00 4.86
N LEU A 239 15.31 -19.30 4.86
CA LEU A 239 15.85 -18.58 3.70
C LEU A 239 17.01 -19.37 3.09
N GLU A 240 17.29 -19.14 1.81
CA GLU A 240 18.41 -19.76 1.11
C GLU A 240 19.30 -18.72 0.43
N GLY A 241 20.59 -19.04 0.29
CA GLY A 241 21.55 -18.24 -0.47
C GLY A 241 21.73 -16.83 0.10
N GLU A 242 21.68 -15.82 -0.77
CA GLU A 242 21.92 -14.42 -0.42
C GLU A 242 20.92 -13.87 0.63
N MET A 243 19.68 -14.40 0.68
CA MET A 243 18.67 -14.01 1.67
C MET A 243 19.02 -14.53 3.08
N GLU A 244 19.52 -15.77 3.17
CA GLU A 244 20.00 -16.34 4.44
C GLU A 244 21.20 -15.55 4.96
N GLU A 245 22.18 -15.26 4.10
CA GLU A 245 23.36 -14.45 4.44
C GLU A 245 22.96 -13.06 4.95
N THR A 246 22.00 -12.43 4.27
CA THR A 246 21.43 -11.13 4.69
C THR A 246 20.77 -11.24 6.06
N CYS A 247 19.92 -12.25 6.29
CA CYS A 247 19.27 -12.48 7.58
C CYS A 247 20.28 -12.62 8.72
N LEU A 248 21.34 -13.41 8.50
CA LEU A 248 22.40 -13.60 9.49
C LEU A 248 23.17 -12.31 9.77
N ALA A 249 23.44 -11.49 8.74
CA ALA A 249 24.07 -10.18 8.90
C ALA A 249 23.19 -9.21 9.71
N LEU A 250 21.89 -9.14 9.42
CA LEU A 250 20.94 -8.27 10.14
C LEU A 250 20.77 -8.70 11.60
N LYS A 251 20.65 -10.00 11.84
CA LYS A 251 20.64 -10.61 13.18
C LYS A 251 21.89 -10.23 13.98
N ALA A 252 23.07 -10.41 13.39
CA ALA A 252 24.34 -10.14 14.06
C ALA A 252 24.68 -8.64 14.14
N ARG A 253 23.97 -7.80 13.38
CA ARG A 253 24.31 -6.39 13.10
C ARG A 253 25.74 -6.24 12.60
N ASP A 254 26.20 -7.18 11.79
CA ASP A 254 27.57 -7.26 11.32
C ASP A 254 27.62 -7.17 9.79
N ILE A 255 27.93 -5.97 9.30
CA ILE A 255 28.06 -5.69 7.87
C ILE A 255 29.10 -6.57 7.17
N SER A 256 30.12 -7.05 7.89
CA SER A 256 31.14 -7.92 7.29
C SER A 256 30.57 -9.26 6.81
N MET A 257 29.42 -9.67 7.37
CA MET A 257 28.70 -10.87 6.95
C MET A 257 27.98 -10.69 5.60
N CYS A 258 27.74 -9.45 5.15
CA CYS A 258 27.19 -9.21 3.81
C CYS A 258 28.17 -9.54 2.68
N GLY A 259 29.47 -9.66 2.97
CA GLY A 259 30.49 -9.88 1.95
C GLY A 259 30.43 -8.83 0.84
N SER A 260 30.13 -9.27 -0.39
CA SER A 260 29.95 -8.41 -1.56
C SER A 260 28.50 -8.33 -2.05
N ASN A 261 27.53 -8.83 -1.28
CA ASN A 261 26.11 -8.77 -1.64
C ASN A 261 25.61 -7.33 -1.53
N PRO A 262 25.32 -6.65 -2.65
CA PRO A 262 24.93 -5.24 -2.62
C PRO A 262 23.58 -5.02 -1.92
N ASN A 263 22.64 -5.96 -2.04
CA ASN A 263 21.33 -5.87 -1.38
C ASN A 263 21.43 -6.01 0.15
N CYS A 264 22.35 -6.82 0.65
CA CYS A 264 22.60 -6.89 2.10
C CYS A 264 23.20 -5.57 2.63
N LEU A 265 24.10 -4.96 1.86
CA LEU A 265 24.79 -3.74 2.25
C LEU A 265 23.87 -2.52 2.38
N THR A 266 22.73 -2.49 1.68
CA THR A 266 21.77 -1.36 1.76
C THR A 266 21.17 -1.19 3.16
N TYR A 267 21.04 -2.27 3.93
CA TYR A 267 20.53 -2.26 5.31
C TYR A 267 21.49 -1.64 6.34
N PHE A 268 22.72 -1.32 5.93
CA PHE A 268 23.74 -0.72 6.78
C PHE A 268 24.12 0.66 6.26
N GLU A 269 24.77 1.46 7.12
CA GLU A 269 25.26 2.77 6.73
C GLU A 269 26.32 2.67 5.61
N GLN A 270 26.06 3.35 4.49
CA GLN A 270 26.85 3.42 3.27
C GLN A 270 26.91 4.88 2.77
N PRO A 271 27.95 5.29 2.05
CA PRO A 271 27.92 6.58 1.36
C PRO A 271 26.81 6.60 0.30
N LEU A 272 26.18 7.75 0.04
CA LEU A 272 25.14 7.86 -1.01
C LEU A 272 25.62 7.41 -2.39
N SER A 273 26.90 7.61 -2.70
CA SER A 273 27.52 7.15 -3.95
C SER A 273 27.49 5.63 -4.13
N PHE A 274 27.18 4.86 -3.07
CA PHE A 274 26.93 3.42 -3.18
C PHE A 274 25.73 3.13 -4.09
N CYS A 275 24.70 3.98 -4.08
CA CYS A 275 23.52 3.77 -4.90
C CYS A 275 23.74 4.06 -6.39
N ASP A 276 24.73 4.91 -6.73
CA ASP A 276 25.01 5.30 -8.12
C ASP A 276 25.30 4.08 -9.03
N GLU A 277 25.88 3.02 -8.47
CA GLU A 277 26.22 1.78 -9.17
C GLU A 277 25.34 0.60 -8.75
N HIS A 278 24.33 0.81 -7.89
CA HIS A 278 23.47 -0.25 -7.39
C HIS A 278 22.49 -0.70 -8.49
N PRO A 279 22.33 -2.02 -8.74
CA PRO A 279 21.41 -2.52 -9.77
C PRO A 279 19.96 -2.06 -9.58
N ASP A 280 19.57 -1.85 -8.32
CA ASP A 280 18.29 -1.28 -7.92
C ASP A 280 18.53 0.07 -7.21
N PHE A 281 18.65 1.13 -8.00
CA PHE A 281 18.88 2.49 -7.51
C PHE A 281 17.75 2.94 -6.58
N VAL A 282 16.49 2.69 -6.97
CA VAL A 282 15.31 3.15 -6.23
C VAL A 282 15.26 2.53 -4.84
N SER A 283 15.38 1.20 -4.74
CA SER A 283 15.40 0.49 -3.46
C SER A 283 16.58 0.93 -2.59
N CYS A 284 17.76 1.09 -3.20
CA CYS A 284 18.94 1.58 -2.50
C CYS A 284 18.70 2.96 -1.88
N ILE A 285 18.13 3.91 -2.63
CA ILE A 285 17.84 5.25 -2.10
C ILE A 285 16.84 5.21 -0.94
N LYS A 286 15.78 4.39 -1.03
CA LYS A 286 14.82 4.16 0.06
C LYS A 286 15.51 3.65 1.33
N ASP A 287 16.39 2.66 1.19
CA ASP A 287 17.18 2.11 2.30
C ASP A 287 18.20 3.11 2.86
N ARG A 288 18.80 3.95 2.00
CA ARG A 288 19.70 5.04 2.43
C ARG A 288 18.96 6.10 3.23
N ALA A 289 17.75 6.48 2.83
CA ALA A 289 16.93 7.44 3.59
C ALA A 289 16.69 6.92 5.01
N LYS A 290 16.24 5.66 5.14
CA LYS A 290 16.01 5.00 6.44
C LYS A 290 17.28 4.91 7.29
N THR A 291 18.35 4.32 6.75
CA THR A 291 19.58 4.06 7.52
C THR A 291 20.33 5.34 7.90
N SER A 292 20.27 6.39 7.06
CA SER A 292 20.86 7.70 7.37
C SER A 292 19.97 8.55 8.27
N LYS A 293 18.70 8.17 8.45
CA LYS A 293 17.66 9.00 9.08
C LYS A 293 17.55 10.39 8.45
N ASP A 294 17.48 10.41 7.12
CA ASP A 294 17.39 11.64 6.33
C ASP A 294 16.38 11.48 5.19
N VAL A 295 15.17 12.01 5.39
CA VAL A 295 14.09 11.98 4.39
C VAL A 295 14.43 12.78 3.13
N SER A 296 15.34 13.75 3.22
CA SER A 296 15.72 14.57 2.05
C SER A 296 16.43 13.75 0.97
N ILE A 297 16.96 12.57 1.32
CA ILE A 297 17.49 11.60 0.36
C ILE A 297 16.40 11.14 -0.63
N CYS A 298 15.13 11.09 -0.22
CA CYS A 298 14.02 10.74 -1.10
C CYS A 298 13.81 11.74 -2.24
N GLU A 299 14.30 12.99 -2.12
CA GLU A 299 14.25 14.00 -3.19
C GLU A 299 15.10 13.63 -4.43
N LEU A 300 15.95 12.61 -4.32
CA LEU A 300 16.73 12.06 -5.44
C LEU A 300 15.87 11.19 -6.38
N LEU A 301 14.66 10.81 -5.96
CA LEU A 301 13.75 9.99 -6.73
C LEU A 301 12.71 10.86 -7.45
N PRO A 302 12.31 10.50 -8.69
CA PRO A 302 11.15 11.10 -9.33
C PRO A 302 9.86 10.57 -8.69
N GLN A 303 8.73 11.23 -8.96
CA GLN A 303 7.42 10.62 -8.69
C GLN A 303 7.18 9.43 -9.64
N PRO A 304 6.48 8.36 -9.19
CA PRO A 304 5.87 8.18 -7.87
C PRO A 304 6.82 7.58 -6.80
N ASP A 305 8.06 7.27 -7.15
CA ASP A 305 9.01 6.59 -6.25
C ASP A 305 9.41 7.42 -5.03
N LYS A 306 9.39 8.75 -5.18
CA LYS A 306 9.60 9.70 -4.08
C LYS A 306 8.55 9.50 -2.99
N ASP A 307 7.26 9.47 -3.34
CA ASP A 307 6.17 9.27 -2.39
C ASP A 307 6.29 7.94 -1.63
N VAL A 308 6.66 6.86 -2.33
CA VAL A 308 6.93 5.56 -1.69
C VAL A 308 8.12 5.65 -0.73
N CYS A 309 9.18 6.38 -1.09
CA CYS A 309 10.34 6.58 -0.21
C CYS A 309 9.99 7.37 1.05
N VAL A 310 9.26 8.47 0.90
CA VAL A 310 8.80 9.32 2.01
C VAL A 310 7.86 8.53 2.93
N GLY A 311 6.95 7.75 2.35
CA GLY A 311 6.05 6.86 3.08
C GLY A 311 6.79 5.85 3.95
N VAL A 312 7.63 5.03 3.33
CA VAL A 312 8.47 4.05 4.05
C VAL A 312 9.33 4.72 5.13
N TYR A 313 9.83 5.94 4.88
CA TYR A 313 10.57 6.69 5.90
C TYR A 313 9.68 7.10 7.08
N CYS A 314 8.50 7.67 6.81
CA CYS A 314 7.59 8.15 7.85
C CYS A 314 6.99 7.00 8.67
N THR A 315 6.79 5.82 8.07
CA THR A 315 6.18 4.66 8.75
C THR A 315 7.18 3.79 9.51
N HIS A 316 8.47 3.75 9.14
CA HIS A 316 9.44 2.86 9.79
C HIS A 316 10.60 3.57 10.51
N THR A 317 10.86 4.85 10.25
CA THR A 317 12.05 5.55 10.78
C THR A 317 11.73 6.61 11.83
N GLU A 318 10.93 7.63 11.50
CA GLU A 318 10.63 8.75 12.42
C GLU A 318 9.24 8.66 13.07
N LEU A 319 8.33 7.81 12.54
CA LEU A 319 6.95 7.68 13.01
C LEU A 319 6.20 9.03 13.10
N ASP A 320 6.37 9.89 12.09
CA ASP A 320 5.81 11.25 12.06
C ASP A 320 4.80 11.41 10.92
N ALA A 321 3.53 11.60 11.31
CA ALA A 321 2.43 11.82 10.37
C ALA A 321 2.64 13.08 9.51
N ASN A 322 3.32 14.11 10.01
CA ASN A 322 3.57 15.34 9.24
C ASN A 322 4.48 15.07 8.04
N ILE A 323 5.34 14.04 8.12
CA ILE A 323 6.14 13.61 6.98
C ILE A 323 5.25 12.89 5.97
N CYS A 324 4.36 12.00 6.41
CA CYS A 324 3.41 11.36 5.50
C CYS A 324 2.46 12.38 4.84
N ASP A 325 2.14 13.48 5.52
CA ASP A 325 1.31 14.58 4.99
C ASP A 325 1.94 15.24 3.74
N THR A 326 3.25 15.07 3.47
CA THR A 326 3.93 15.61 2.27
C THR A 326 3.83 14.72 1.04
N ILE A 327 3.25 13.52 1.16
CA ILE A 327 3.04 12.60 0.05
C ILE A 327 1.94 13.17 -0.86
N GLU A 328 2.23 13.28 -2.15
CA GLU A 328 1.36 13.90 -3.15
C GLU A 328 0.22 12.96 -3.56
N ASP A 329 0.56 11.68 -3.80
CA ASP A 329 -0.40 10.63 -4.09
C ASP A 329 -1.28 10.33 -2.86
N ILE A 330 -2.57 10.64 -2.99
CA ILE A 330 -3.55 10.50 -1.91
C ILE A 330 -3.71 9.04 -1.49
N GLN A 331 -3.72 8.11 -2.44
CA GLN A 331 -3.89 6.69 -2.18
C GLN A 331 -2.69 6.16 -1.39
N LYS A 332 -1.47 6.47 -1.83
CA LYS A 332 -0.25 6.10 -1.12
C LYS A 332 -0.19 6.72 0.27
N ARG A 333 -0.56 7.99 0.42
CA ARG A 333 -0.62 8.65 1.73
C ARG A 333 -1.55 7.92 2.69
N GLN A 334 -2.72 7.47 2.22
CA GLN A 334 -3.67 6.70 3.03
C GLN A 334 -3.10 5.34 3.43
N GLU A 335 -2.49 4.59 2.50
CA GLU A 335 -1.81 3.33 2.82
C GLU A 335 -0.76 3.52 3.93
N PHE A 336 0.08 4.55 3.81
CA PHE A 336 1.11 4.84 4.81
C PHE A 336 0.55 5.35 6.14
N TYR A 337 -0.64 5.97 6.19
CA TYR A 337 -1.28 6.24 7.48
C TYR A 337 -1.71 4.98 8.21
N VAL A 338 -2.22 3.96 7.49
CA VAL A 338 -2.57 2.67 8.09
C VAL A 338 -1.32 2.05 8.72
N GLU A 339 -0.24 1.97 7.95
CA GLU A 339 1.02 1.41 8.41
C GLU A 339 1.64 2.21 9.58
N LEU A 340 1.62 3.55 9.51
CA LEU A 340 2.07 4.40 10.62
C LEU A 340 1.24 4.15 11.89
N ALA A 341 -0.09 4.05 11.76
CA ALA A 341 -0.97 3.82 12.89
C ALA A 341 -0.69 2.46 13.56
N MET A 342 -0.44 1.42 12.77
CA MET A 342 -0.02 0.10 13.26
C MET A 342 1.32 0.19 14.00
N ASN A 343 2.31 0.87 13.40
CA ASN A 343 3.63 0.98 14.00
C ASN A 343 3.60 1.81 15.28
N LEU A 344 2.80 2.88 15.40
CA LEU A 344 2.64 3.60 16.66
C LEU A 344 2.05 2.75 17.81
N GLY A 345 1.28 1.71 17.48
CA GLY A 345 0.68 0.81 18.48
C GLY A 345 1.66 -0.22 19.05
N ASN A 346 2.78 -0.47 18.37
CA ASN A 346 3.74 -1.52 18.69
C ASN A 346 4.99 -1.04 19.47
N TRP A 347 5.05 0.25 19.87
CA TRP A 347 6.19 0.87 20.56
C TRP A 347 5.97 1.16 22.04
#